data_AF-A0A5A7NES6-F1
#
_entry.id   AF-A0A5A7NES6-F1
#
_cell.length_a   1.000
_cell.length_b   1.000
_cell.length_c   1.000
_cell.angle_alpha   90.00
_cell.angle_beta   90.00
_cell.angle_gamma   90.00
#
_symmetry.space_group_name_H-M   'P 1'
#
loop_
_entity.id
_entity.type
_entity.pdbx_description
1 polymer ?
#
loop_
_entity_poly.entity_id
_entity_poly.type
_entity_poly.pdbx_seq_one_letter_code
_entity_poly.pdbx_strand_id
1 'polypeptide(L)' 'MGCFGLTEPDAGSDPASMKTRAKAVDGGYRLNGAKMWITNSPIADLCVVWAKSDAHGGKIKGFVLERGMEGFQRRKLKGK' A
#
# COMPACT_ATOMS: atom_id res chain seq x y z
N MET A 1 13.05 -8.23 6.26
CA MET A 1 12.75 -8.40 4.81
C MET A 1 11.81 -7.31 4.31
N GLY A 2 11.95 -6.86 3.06
CA GLY A 2 11.17 -5.74 2.49
C GLY A 2 10.18 -6.12 1.38
N CYS A 3 9.12 -5.33 1.21
CA CYS A 3 8.21 -5.42 0.06
C CYS A 3 7.88 -4.06 -0.57
N PHE A 4 7.52 -4.04 -1.85
CA PHE A 4 7.20 -2.83 -2.62
C PHE A 4 5.76 -2.87 -3.14
N GLY A 5 4.85 -2.17 -2.46
CA GLY A 5 3.40 -2.17 -2.71
C GLY A 5 2.93 -1.05 -3.62
N LEU A 6 3.10 -1.19 -4.94
CA LEU A 6 2.60 -0.23 -5.94
C LEU A 6 1.32 -0.71 -6.61
N THR A 7 1.38 -1.89 -7.22
CA THR A 7 0.33 -2.47 -8.09
C THR A 7 -0.95 -2.80 -7.33
N GLU A 8 -2.08 -2.54 -7.97
CA GLU A 8 -3.43 -2.88 -7.51
C GLU A 8 -4.13 -3.83 -8.50
N PRO A 9 -5.22 -4.53 -8.10
CA PRO A 9 -5.96 -5.41 -9.00
C PRO A 9 -6.40 -4.72 -10.31
N ASP A 10 -6.80 -3.45 -10.21
CA ASP A 10 -7.32 -2.67 -11.34
C ASP A 10 -6.29 -1.67 -11.92
N ALA A 11 -5.09 -1.60 -11.33
CA ALA A 11 -4.08 -0.59 -11.69
C ALA A 11 -2.67 -1.20 -11.61
N GLY A 12 -2.19 -1.73 -12.74
CA GLY A 12 -0.83 -2.23 -12.92
C GLY A 12 0.03 -1.30 -13.76
N SER A 13 -0.20 -1.26 -15.07
CA SER A 13 0.58 -0.43 -16.00
C SER A 13 0.35 1.06 -15.83
N ASP A 14 -0.84 1.46 -15.34
CA ASP A 14 -1.15 2.84 -14.97
C ASP A 14 -1.32 2.97 -13.45
N PRO A 15 -0.22 3.21 -12.70
CA PRO A 15 -0.31 3.45 -11.26
C PRO A 15 -0.97 4.80 -10.92
N ALA A 16 -1.09 5.73 -11.88
CA ALA A 16 -1.76 7.00 -11.64
C ALA A 16 -3.28 6.81 -11.42
N SER A 17 -3.87 5.72 -11.92
CA SER A 17 -5.27 5.36 -11.66
C SER A 17 -5.51 4.70 -10.29
N MET A 18 -4.47 4.44 -9.49
CA MET A 18 -4.60 3.72 -8.21
C MET A 18 -5.70 4.29 -7.29
N LYS A 19 -6.36 3.38 -6.58
CA LYS A 19 -7.46 3.65 -5.64
C LYS A 19 -7.01 3.75 -4.20
N THR A 20 -5.84 3.19 -3.83
CA THR A 20 -5.32 3.31 -2.46
C THR A 20 -5.13 4.78 -2.09
N ARG A 21 -5.72 5.20 -0.96
CA ARG A 21 -5.66 6.59 -0.46
C ARG A 21 -5.00 6.68 0.90
N ALA A 22 -4.28 7.77 1.11
CA ALA A 22 -3.75 8.20 2.39
C ALA A 22 -4.47 9.48 2.83
N LYS A 23 -5.29 9.36 3.89
CA LYS A 23 -5.98 10.48 4.53
C LYS A 23 -5.15 10.95 5.72
N ALA A 24 -4.91 12.26 5.83
CA ALA A 24 -4.33 12.82 7.05
C ALA A 24 -5.30 12.60 8.22
N VAL A 25 -4.75 12.19 9.35
CA VAL A 25 -5.43 12.01 10.63
C VAL A 25 -4.56 12.62 11.72
N ASP A 26 -5.09 12.74 12.93
CA ASP A 26 -4.26 13.19 14.04
C ASP A 26 -3.06 12.24 14.24
N GLY A 27 -1.87 12.81 14.40
CA GLY A 27 -0.62 12.05 14.53
C GLY A 27 -0.10 11.37 13.25
N GLY A 28 -0.74 11.50 12.08
CA GLY A 28 -0.16 10.94 10.84
C GLY A 28 -1.14 10.69 9.69
N TYR A 29 -1.10 9.48 9.12
CA TYR A 29 -1.90 9.11 7.95
C TYR A 29 -2.61 7.77 8.16
N ARG A 30 -3.86 7.70 7.73
CA ARG A 30 -4.61 6.45 7.57
C ARG A 30 -4.63 6.05 6.10
N LEU A 31 -4.10 4.86 5.82
CA LEU A 31 -4.12 4.27 4.48
C LEU A 31 -5.31 3.33 4.32
N ASN A 32 -5.97 3.38 3.15
CA ASN A 32 -7.04 2.47 2.79
C ASN A 32 -6.94 2.07 1.31
N GLY A 33 -6.88 0.77 1.04
CA GLY A 33 -6.79 0.21 -0.30
C GLY A 33 -6.27 -1.22 -0.29
N ALA A 34 -6.09 -1.80 -1.47
CA ALA A 34 -5.62 -3.17 -1.64
C ALA A 34 -4.54 -3.21 -2.72
N LYS A 35 -3.34 -3.69 -2.34
CA LYS A 35 -2.25 -3.97 -3.27
C LYS A 35 -2.28 -5.44 -3.68
N MET A 36 -1.84 -5.72 -4.90
CA MET A 36 -1.82 -7.08 -5.45
C MET A 36 -0.51 -7.32 -6.20
N TRP A 37 -0.13 -8.60 -6.33
CA TRP A 37 1.11 -9.02 -7.02
C TRP A 37 2.40 -8.53 -6.34
N ILE A 38 2.35 -8.35 -5.02
CA ILE A 38 3.47 -7.81 -4.25
C ILE A 38 4.39 -8.95 -3.79
N THR A 39 5.53 -9.09 -4.47
CA THR A 39 6.59 -10.04 -4.13
C THR A 39 7.00 -9.90 -2.67
N ASN A 40 7.23 -11.04 -2.01
CA ASN A 40 7.63 -11.14 -0.59
C ASN A 40 6.65 -10.57 0.44
N SER A 41 5.51 -10.01 0.04
CA SER A 41 4.56 -9.39 0.98
C SER A 41 4.12 -10.28 2.15
N PRO A 42 3.92 -11.61 2.02
CA PRO A 42 3.52 -12.43 3.17
C PRO A 42 4.59 -12.56 4.27
N ILE A 43 5.87 -12.35 3.93
CA ILE A 43 7.02 -12.53 4.82
C ILE A 43 7.77 -11.22 5.09
N ALA A 44 7.35 -10.09 4.53
CA ALA A 44 8.03 -8.82 4.70
C ALA A 44 7.72 -8.18 6.06
N ASP A 45 8.76 -7.69 6.72
CA ASP A 45 8.68 -6.96 7.99
C ASP A 45 8.42 -5.47 7.77
N LEU A 46 8.93 -4.96 6.64
CA LEU A 46 8.81 -3.57 6.21
C LEU A 46 8.22 -3.55 4.79
N CYS A 47 7.25 -2.69 4.55
CA CYS A 47 6.66 -2.51 3.23
C CYS A 47 6.61 -1.03 2.86
N VAL A 48 7.17 -0.68 1.71
CA VAL A 48 6.99 0.63 1.10
C VAL A 48 5.73 0.54 0.25
N VAL A 49 4.69 1.29 0.61
CA VAL A 49 3.39 1.29 -0.07
C VAL A 49 3.12 2.66 -0.69
N TRP A 50 2.61 2.65 -1.92
CA TRP A 50 2.27 3.85 -2.65
C TRP A 50 0.77 4.12 -2.59
N ALA A 51 0.41 5.35 -2.24
CA ALA A 51 -0.98 5.77 -2.14
C ALA A 51 -1.14 7.22 -2.63
N LYS A 52 -2.33 7.56 -3.15
CA LYS A 52 -2.72 8.95 -3.39
C LYS A 52 -2.98 9.63 -2.06
N SER A 53 -2.29 10.72 -1.77
CA SER A 53 -2.46 11.44 -0.51
C SER A 53 -3.36 12.65 -0.67
N ASP A 54 -4.47 12.66 0.06
CA ASP A 54 -5.44 13.74 0.04
C ASP A 54 -4.80 15.05 0.57
N ALA A 55 -3.91 14.95 1.57
CA ALA A 55 -3.15 16.07 2.11
C ALA A 55 -2.13 16.67 1.11
N HIS A 56 -1.82 15.96 0.04
CA HIS A 56 -0.87 16.39 -1.00
C HIS A 56 -1.56 16.60 -2.35
N GLY A 57 -2.85 16.96 -2.34
CA GLY A 57 -3.61 17.25 -3.57
C GLY A 57 -3.79 16.02 -4.47
N GLY A 58 -3.91 14.83 -3.88
CA GLY A 58 -4.07 13.57 -4.61
C GLY A 58 -2.79 13.03 -5.25
N LYS A 59 -1.63 13.67 -5.01
CA LYS A 59 -0.33 13.17 -5.50
C LYS A 59 0.02 11.83 -4.87
N ILE A 60 0.69 10.98 -5.64
CA ILE A 60 1.21 9.70 -5.17
C ILE A 60 2.38 9.94 -4.23
N LYS A 61 2.34 9.32 -3.05
CA LYS A 61 3.39 9.36 -2.03
C LYS A 61 3.70 7.96 -1.53
N GLY A 62 4.94 7.76 -1.09
CA GLY A 62 5.41 6.54 -0.47
C GLY A 62 5.20 6.59 1.05
N PHE A 63 4.74 5.48 1.61
CA PHE A 63 4.52 5.28 3.04
C PHE A 63 5.23 4.00 3.47
N VAL A 64 5.83 4.02 4.65
CA VAL A 64 6.46 2.85 5.24
C VAL A 64 5.49 2.23 6.25
N LEU A 65 5.20 0.95 6.06
CA LEU A 65 4.34 0.16 6.93
C LEU A 65 5.14 -0.99 7.51
N GLU A 66 4.94 -1.24 8.80
CA GLU A 66 5.58 -2.33 9.52
C GLU A 66 4.63 -3.50 9.76
N ARG A 67 5.21 -4.68 9.86
CA ARG A 67 4.51 -5.90 10.25
C ARG A 67 3.86 -5.72 11.62
N GLY A 68 2.53 -5.84 11.66
CA GLY A 68 1.76 -5.80 12.89
C GLY A 68 1.03 -4.47 13.15
N MET A 69 1.22 -3.46 12.28
CA MET A 69 0.38 -2.27 12.32
C MET A 69 -1.11 -2.63 12.22
N GLU A 70 -1.93 -1.97 13.01
CA GLU A 70 -3.37 -2.20 13.07
C GLU A 70 -4.02 -2.04 11.68
N GLY A 71 -4.91 -2.98 11.32
CA GLY A 71 -5.58 -2.97 10.01
C GLY A 71 -4.69 -3.35 8.81
N PHE A 72 -3.39 -3.56 8.99
CA PHE A 72 -2.49 -3.95 7.89
C PHE A 72 -2.46 -5.47 7.69
N GLN A 73 -3.13 -5.95 6.64
CA GLN A 73 -3.19 -7.36 6.29
C GLN A 73 -2.29 -7.69 5.08
N ARG A 74 -1.56 -8.79 5.17
CA ARG A 74 -0.75 -9.36 4.08
C ARG A 74 -1.24 -10.76 3.79
N ARG A 75 -2.07 -10.91 2.75
CA ARG A 75 -2.64 -12.21 2.37
C ARG A 75 -1.74 -12.86 1.31
N LYS A 76 -1.42 -14.14 1.51
CA LYS A 76 -0.81 -14.96 0.45
C LYS A 76 -1.86 -15.23 -0.63
N LEU A 77 -1.53 -14.93 -1.88
CA LEU A 77 -2.36 -15.35 -3.01
C LEU A 77 -2.26 -16.88 -3.13
N LYS A 78 -3.40 -17.58 -3.06
CA LYS A 78 -3.48 -19.03 -3.34
C LYS A 78 -3.72 -19.22 -4.83
N GLY A 79 -2.92 -20.06 -5.49
CA GLY A 79 -3.06 -20.36 -6.93
C GLY A 79 -1.79 -20.22 -7.76
N LYS A 80 -0.63 -20.00 -7.14
CA LYS A 80 0.67 -20.23 -7.74
C LYS A 80 1.68 -20.60 -6.65
#